data_AF-A0A0D0E7B0-F1
#
_entry.id   AF-A0A0D0E7B0-F1
#
_cell.length_a   1.000
_cell.length_b   1.000
_cell.length_c   1.000
_cell.angle_alpha   90.00
_cell.angle_beta   90.00
_cell.angle_gamma   90.00
#
_symmetry.space_group_name_H-M   'P 1'
#
loop_
_entity.id
_entity.type
_entity.pdbx_description
1 polymer ?
#
loop_
_entity_poly.entity_id
_entity_poly.type
_entity_poly.pdbx_seq_one_letter_code
_entity_poly.pdbx_strand_id
1 'polypeptide(L)'
;MARYDDSWTILSEKFRSVLQVIWDMAYSGDIEHVVILNGPAKQSVNNWHGGFAATAISVVATFFAHDPDFGDPSQHIEFSKAMLKKNQFLYNQNRGVDSKAWSSLWRALFVLQAFAHHFNYIQGQAEVPSLDNEVEGPHTALVLACVAVCHILTLVAENKVVFQPSGLGNMWTTVIPKGNQYKFNHTVWGATTCCYLDPIKDLSHEHFALFVEETQKFIKKPVSNLNARDLGDDDSSYDKLFAFH
;
A
#
# COMPACT_ATOMS: atom_id res chain seq x y z
N MET A 1 22.88 -12.19 16.89
CA MET A 1 21.59 -11.51 16.64
C MET A 1 21.87 -10.39 15.66
N ALA A 2 21.55 -10.59 14.38
CA ALA A 2 21.69 -9.55 13.36
C ALA A 2 20.64 -8.46 13.64
N ARG A 3 21.08 -7.20 13.73
CA ARG A 3 20.15 -6.05 13.68
C ARG A 3 19.69 -5.94 12.24
N TYR A 4 18.46 -6.34 11.97
CA TYR A 4 17.79 -6.01 10.72
C TYR A 4 17.65 -4.49 10.63
N ASP A 5 18.01 -3.91 9.48
CA ASP A 5 17.78 -2.49 9.20
C ASP A 5 16.26 -2.24 9.23
N ASP A 6 15.83 -1.40 10.17
CA ASP A 6 14.43 -1.10 10.43
C ASP A 6 13.85 -0.23 9.30
N SER A 7 12.93 -0.81 8.53
CA SER A 7 12.20 -0.14 7.44
C SER A 7 11.41 1.10 7.87
N TRP A 8 11.15 1.31 9.15
CA TRP A 8 10.43 2.48 9.65
C TRP A 8 11.31 3.57 10.23
N THR A 9 12.54 3.24 10.62
CA THR A 9 13.42 4.16 11.34
C THR A 9 14.79 4.17 10.69
N ILE A 10 14.95 4.97 9.64
CA ILE A 10 16.27 5.22 9.06
C ILE A 10 17.07 6.02 10.09
N LEU A 11 18.22 5.49 10.51
CA LEU A 11 19.14 6.20 11.41
C LEU A 11 19.38 7.60 10.87
N SER A 12 19.26 8.61 11.72
CA SER A 12 19.27 10.02 11.32
C SER A 12 20.45 10.39 10.43
N GLU A 13 21.64 9.84 10.70
CA GLU A 13 22.84 10.09 9.88
C GLU A 13 22.81 9.34 8.53
N LYS A 14 22.36 8.07 8.50
CA LYS A 14 22.21 7.31 7.24
C LYS A 14 21.16 7.99 6.35
N PHE A 15 20.03 8.38 6.94
CA PHE A 15 18.96 9.08 6.23
C PHE A 15 19.44 10.41 5.67
N ARG A 16 20.10 11.22 6.50
CA ARG A 16 20.67 12.50 6.07
C ARG A 16 21.67 12.33 4.93
N SER A 17 22.53 11.32 5.00
CA SER A 17 23.51 11.02 3.96
C SER A 17 22.83 10.66 2.64
N VAL A 18 21.80 9.80 2.68
CA VAL A 18 21.01 9.46 1.49
C VAL A 18 20.32 10.68 0.91
N LEU A 19 19.70 11.52 1.74
CA LEU A 19 19.04 12.73 1.27
C LEU A 19 20.01 13.76 0.68
N GLN A 20 21.23 13.84 1.22
CA GLN A 20 22.27 14.68 0.67
C GLN A 20 22.67 14.20 -0.73
N VAL A 21 22.84 12.89 -0.94
CA VAL A 21 23.12 12.31 -2.27
C VAL A 21 22.00 12.62 -3.27
N ILE A 22 20.74 12.52 -2.85
CA ILE A 22 19.59 12.87 -3.69
C ILE A 22 19.62 14.37 -4.05
N TRP A 23 19.90 15.24 -3.07
CA TRP A 23 20.00 16.69 -3.29
C TRP A 23 21.10 17.02 -4.30
N ASP A 24 22.30 16.52 -4.05
CA ASP A 24 23.48 16.81 -4.88
C ASP A 24 23.26 16.33 -6.32
N MET A 25 22.57 15.21 -6.51
CA MET A 25 22.19 14.72 -7.83
C MET A 25 21.12 15.58 -8.49
N ALA A 26 20.04 15.92 -7.79
CA ALA A 26 18.92 16.69 -8.35
C ALA A 26 19.34 18.09 -8.80
N TYR A 27 20.30 18.70 -8.09
CA TYR A 27 20.80 20.03 -8.40
C TYR A 27 22.18 20.01 -9.07
N SER A 28 22.75 18.84 -9.38
CA SER A 28 24.07 18.68 -10.00
C SER A 28 25.20 19.50 -9.34
N GLY A 29 25.07 19.77 -8.03
CA GLY A 29 25.98 20.65 -7.28
C GLY A 29 25.83 22.15 -7.53
N ASP A 30 24.87 22.60 -8.35
CA ASP A 30 24.65 24.02 -8.67
C ASP A 30 24.13 24.83 -7.48
N ILE A 31 23.51 24.15 -6.49
CA ILE A 31 22.99 24.76 -5.27
C ILE A 31 23.62 24.09 -4.05
N GLU A 32 24.57 24.79 -3.42
CA GLU A 32 25.13 24.37 -2.13
C GLU A 32 24.04 24.37 -1.04
N HIS A 33 23.73 23.19 -0.52
CA HIS A 33 22.80 23.03 0.59
C HIS A 33 23.18 21.83 1.44
N VAL A 34 23.05 21.97 2.75
CA VAL A 34 23.20 20.86 3.69
C VAL A 34 21.81 20.44 4.14
N VAL A 35 21.40 19.22 3.78
CA VAL A 35 20.06 18.74 4.09
C VAL A 35 19.84 18.66 5.60
N ILE A 36 18.73 19.24 6.06
CA ILE A 36 18.24 19.17 7.43
C ILE A 36 17.12 18.12 7.53
N LEU A 37 17.21 17.25 8.55
CA LEU A 37 16.34 16.07 8.72
C LEU A 37 14.84 16.35 8.83
N ASN A 38 14.43 17.56 9.22
CA ASN A 38 13.01 17.93 9.35
C ASN A 38 12.47 18.69 8.12
N GLY A 39 13.11 18.50 6.96
CA GLY A 39 12.75 19.16 5.71
C GLY A 39 11.72 18.41 4.85
N PRO A 40 11.48 18.91 3.63
CA PRO A 40 10.54 18.36 2.65
C PRO A 40 10.73 16.86 2.37
N ALA A 41 11.97 16.36 2.43
CA ALA A 41 12.27 14.95 2.20
C ALA A 41 11.65 14.01 3.25
N LYS A 42 11.71 14.37 4.55
CA LYS A 42 11.05 13.58 5.60
C LYS A 42 9.53 13.61 5.45
N GLN A 43 8.98 14.75 5.04
CA GLN A 43 7.56 14.84 4.70
C GLN A 43 7.21 13.94 3.50
N SER A 44 8.08 13.89 2.49
CA SER A 44 7.92 13.00 1.33
C SER A 44 7.86 11.54 1.75
N VAL A 45 8.81 11.07 2.56
CA VAL A 45 8.81 9.69 3.10
C VAL A 45 7.56 9.41 3.92
N ASN A 46 7.14 10.36 4.77
CA ASN A 46 5.89 10.22 5.53
C ASN A 46 4.65 10.15 4.62
N ASN A 47 4.62 10.93 3.54
CA ASN A 47 3.54 10.88 2.56
C ASN A 47 3.54 9.54 1.80
N TRP A 48 4.72 9.03 1.46
CA TRP A 48 4.88 7.71 0.84
C TRP A 48 4.35 6.60 1.76
N HIS A 49 4.80 6.55 3.03
CA HIS A 49 4.31 5.60 4.03
C HIS A 49 2.80 5.75 4.28
N GLY A 50 2.33 6.98 4.51
CA GLY A 50 0.93 7.26 4.79
C GLY A 50 0.00 6.91 3.63
N GLY A 51 0.50 6.99 2.40
CA GLY A 51 -0.26 6.65 1.21
C GLY A 51 -0.62 5.16 1.10
N PHE A 52 0.16 4.24 1.67
CA PHE A 52 -0.24 2.83 1.76
C PHE A 52 -1.48 2.65 2.64
N ALA A 53 -1.49 3.27 3.83
CA ALA A 53 -2.64 3.21 4.72
C ALA A 53 -3.89 3.84 4.09
N ALA A 54 -3.74 5.02 3.47
CA ALA A 54 -4.84 5.68 2.77
C ALA A 54 -5.39 4.82 1.61
N THR A 55 -4.49 4.20 0.84
CA THR A 55 -4.88 3.31 -0.27
C THR A 55 -5.59 2.06 0.24
N ALA A 56 -5.06 1.39 1.27
CA ALA A 56 -5.71 0.23 1.87
C ALA A 56 -7.12 0.55 2.41
N ILE A 57 -7.28 1.70 3.06
CA ILE A 57 -8.60 2.21 3.48
C ILE A 57 -9.54 2.36 2.29
N SER A 58 -9.09 3.04 1.23
CA SER A 58 -9.91 3.27 0.03
C SER A 58 -10.31 1.97 -0.65
N VAL A 59 -9.39 1.01 -0.75
CA VAL A 59 -9.63 -0.27 -1.41
C VAL A 59 -10.67 -1.10 -0.64
N VAL A 60 -10.54 -1.19 0.68
CA VAL A 60 -11.51 -1.90 1.52
C VAL A 60 -12.88 -1.21 1.52
N ALA A 61 -12.91 0.13 1.60
CA ALA A 61 -14.15 0.91 1.51
C ALA A 61 -14.86 0.66 0.17
N THR A 62 -14.10 0.66 -0.93
CA THR A 62 -14.64 0.41 -2.28
C THR A 62 -15.19 -1.00 -2.39
N PHE A 63 -14.48 -2.00 -1.86
CA PHE A 63 -14.95 -3.39 -1.85
C PHE A 63 -16.30 -3.53 -1.14
N PHE A 64 -16.45 -2.97 0.07
CA PHE A 64 -17.72 -3.01 0.78
C PHE A 64 -18.84 -2.22 0.09
N ALA A 65 -18.49 -1.15 -0.62
CA ALA A 65 -19.47 -0.35 -1.35
C ALA A 65 -20.08 -1.05 -2.56
N HIS A 66 -19.35 -1.98 -3.19
CA HIS A 66 -19.77 -2.64 -4.43
C HIS A 66 -20.56 -3.94 -4.19
N ASP A 67 -20.55 -4.47 -2.97
CA ASP A 67 -21.23 -5.71 -2.65
C ASP A 67 -22.48 -5.42 -1.78
N PRO A 68 -23.69 -5.73 -2.25
CA PRO A 68 -24.92 -5.52 -1.49
C PRO A 68 -24.95 -6.32 -0.18
N ASP A 69 -24.17 -7.41 -0.07
CA ASP A 69 -24.05 -8.21 1.14
C ASP A 69 -23.24 -7.51 2.24
N PHE A 70 -22.75 -6.29 2.00
CA PHE A 70 -22.04 -5.47 2.99
C PHE A 70 -22.84 -4.22 3.40
N GLY A 71 -24.16 -4.20 3.22
CA GLY A 71 -24.99 -3.07 3.67
C GLY A 71 -25.01 -2.83 5.20
N ASP A 72 -24.76 -3.87 6.00
CA ASP A 72 -24.71 -3.80 7.47
C ASP A 72 -23.25 -3.72 7.97
N PRO A 73 -22.88 -2.74 8.83
CA PRO A 73 -21.58 -2.69 9.50
C PRO A 73 -21.16 -3.99 10.21
N SER A 74 -22.12 -4.79 10.70
CA SER A 74 -21.82 -6.10 11.31
C SER A 74 -21.12 -7.05 10.33
N GLN A 75 -21.47 -6.98 9.04
CA GLN A 75 -20.91 -7.81 7.98
C GLN A 75 -19.46 -7.42 7.67
N HIS A 76 -19.09 -6.12 7.76
CA HIS A 76 -17.69 -5.69 7.63
C HIS A 76 -16.82 -6.26 8.74
N ILE A 77 -17.35 -6.30 9.97
CA ILE A 77 -16.65 -6.84 11.14
C ILE A 77 -16.42 -8.34 10.96
N GLU A 78 -17.46 -9.08 10.57
CA GLU A 78 -17.36 -10.54 10.34
C GLU A 78 -16.38 -10.87 9.20
N PHE A 79 -16.49 -10.16 8.07
CA PHE A 79 -15.57 -10.30 6.95
C PHE A 79 -14.12 -10.02 7.38
N SER A 80 -13.89 -8.92 8.09
CA SER A 80 -12.55 -8.54 8.52
C SER A 80 -11.94 -9.55 9.49
N LYS A 81 -12.74 -10.10 10.42
CA LYS A 81 -12.31 -11.19 11.30
C LYS A 81 -11.96 -12.45 10.52
N ALA A 82 -12.75 -12.80 9.51
CA ALA A 82 -12.47 -13.95 8.64
C ALA A 82 -11.15 -13.73 7.88
N MET A 83 -10.97 -12.56 7.26
CA MET A 83 -9.78 -12.22 6.50
C MET A 83 -8.49 -12.18 7.35
N LEU A 84 -8.58 -11.76 8.62
CA LEU A 84 -7.45 -11.80 9.55
C LEU A 84 -7.13 -13.21 10.05
N LYS A 85 -8.12 -14.11 10.09
CA LYS A 85 -7.91 -15.48 10.57
C LYS A 85 -6.89 -16.19 9.69
N LYS A 86 -5.78 -16.61 10.30
CA LYS A 86 -4.64 -17.25 9.61
C LYS A 86 -4.07 -16.39 8.45
N ASN A 87 -4.19 -15.06 8.53
CA ASN A 87 -3.76 -14.13 7.47
C ASN A 87 -4.35 -14.45 6.09
N GLN A 88 -5.62 -14.87 6.04
CA GLN A 88 -6.34 -15.19 4.79
C GLN A 88 -6.31 -14.04 3.77
N PHE A 89 -6.24 -12.79 4.24
CA PHE A 89 -6.10 -11.59 3.42
C PHE A 89 -4.84 -11.51 2.57
N LEU A 90 -3.86 -12.39 2.76
CA LEU A 90 -2.65 -12.43 1.94
C LEU A 90 -2.80 -13.29 0.68
N TYR A 91 -3.79 -14.18 0.63
CA TYR A 91 -3.94 -15.17 -0.44
C TYR A 91 -4.94 -14.69 -1.50
N ASN A 92 -4.61 -14.83 -2.78
CA ASN A 92 -5.54 -14.52 -3.87
C ASN A 92 -6.69 -15.54 -3.94
N GLN A 93 -6.35 -16.82 -3.92
CA GLN A 93 -7.33 -17.91 -3.90
C GLN A 93 -7.53 -18.31 -2.44
N ASN A 94 -8.49 -17.66 -1.78
CA ASN A 94 -8.70 -17.84 -0.35
C ASN A 94 -10.13 -18.25 0.01
N ARG A 95 -10.89 -18.78 -0.96
CA ARG A 95 -12.27 -19.21 -0.74
C ARG A 95 -12.33 -20.41 0.22
N GLY A 96 -13.32 -20.41 1.11
CA GLY A 96 -13.56 -21.49 2.06
C GLY A 96 -12.70 -21.44 3.32
N VAL A 97 -12.92 -22.41 4.22
CA VAL A 97 -12.30 -22.44 5.57
C VAL A 97 -11.02 -23.28 5.64
N ASP A 98 -10.70 -24.04 4.60
CA ASP A 98 -9.52 -24.90 4.57
C ASP A 98 -8.30 -24.14 4.06
N SER A 99 -7.41 -23.79 4.99
CA SER A 99 -6.16 -23.08 4.67
C SER A 99 -5.20 -23.88 3.78
N LYS A 100 -5.40 -25.20 3.62
CA LYS A 100 -4.59 -26.01 2.69
C LYS A 100 -4.98 -25.80 1.23
N ALA A 101 -6.19 -25.34 0.96
CA ALA A 101 -6.68 -25.05 -0.38
C ALA A 101 -6.32 -23.62 -0.83
N TRP A 102 -5.80 -22.79 0.08
CA TRP A 102 -5.45 -21.42 -0.25
C TRP A 102 -4.16 -21.36 -1.07
N SER A 103 -4.11 -20.49 -2.07
CA SER A 103 -2.97 -20.37 -2.97
C SER A 103 -2.64 -18.91 -3.30
N SER A 104 -1.47 -18.71 -3.93
CA SER A 104 -1.00 -17.39 -4.36
C SER A 104 -0.87 -16.42 -3.18
N LEU A 105 -0.02 -16.80 -2.22
CA LEU A 105 0.35 -15.96 -1.08
C LEU A 105 0.93 -14.62 -1.56
N TRP A 106 0.63 -13.55 -0.82
CA TRP A 106 0.94 -12.14 -1.10
C TRP A 106 0.19 -11.50 -2.28
N ARG A 107 -0.68 -12.25 -2.99
CA ARG A 107 -1.38 -11.81 -4.22
C ARG A 107 -2.84 -11.47 -4.02
N ALA A 108 -3.30 -11.35 -2.79
CA ALA A 108 -4.66 -10.90 -2.57
C ALA A 108 -4.90 -9.52 -3.21
N LEU A 109 -6.11 -9.33 -3.73
CA LEU A 109 -6.52 -8.11 -4.43
C LEU A 109 -6.21 -6.84 -3.63
N PHE A 110 -6.50 -6.85 -2.32
CA PHE A 110 -6.25 -5.71 -1.44
C PHE A 110 -4.77 -5.37 -1.32
N VAL A 111 -3.90 -6.39 -1.28
CA VAL A 111 -2.45 -6.22 -1.19
C VAL A 111 -1.92 -5.65 -2.50
N LEU A 112 -2.32 -6.20 -3.65
CA LEU A 112 -1.88 -5.71 -4.96
C LEU A 112 -2.31 -4.27 -5.22
N GLN A 113 -3.54 -3.90 -4.88
CA GLN A 113 -4.02 -2.53 -5.02
C GLN A 113 -3.32 -1.56 -4.06
N ALA A 114 -3.06 -1.97 -2.81
CA ALA A 114 -2.26 -1.17 -1.88
C ALA A 114 -0.80 -1.05 -2.34
N PHE A 115 -0.24 -2.08 -2.95
CA PHE A 115 1.13 -2.08 -3.47
C PHE A 115 1.28 -1.16 -4.69
N ALA A 116 0.24 -1.02 -5.52
CA ALA A 116 0.21 -0.09 -6.65
C ALA A 116 0.50 1.37 -6.26
N HIS A 117 0.24 1.76 -5.01
CA HIS A 117 0.62 3.06 -4.46
C HIS A 117 2.11 3.36 -4.64
N HIS A 118 2.99 2.37 -4.39
CA HIS A 118 4.43 2.55 -4.55
C HIS A 118 4.78 3.00 -5.97
N PHE A 119 4.29 2.29 -6.98
CA PHE A 119 4.57 2.60 -8.37
C PHE A 119 3.97 3.94 -8.81
N ASN A 120 2.74 4.24 -8.40
CA ASN A 120 2.12 5.55 -8.65
C ASN A 120 2.93 6.69 -8.01
N TYR A 121 3.53 6.46 -6.84
CA TYR A 121 4.30 7.47 -6.11
C TYR A 121 5.67 7.76 -6.75
N ILE A 122 6.36 6.71 -7.23
CA ILE A 122 7.68 6.85 -7.87
C ILE A 122 7.59 7.20 -9.37
N GLN A 123 6.40 7.14 -9.96
CA GLN A 123 6.21 7.44 -11.38
C GLN A 123 6.64 8.88 -11.69
N GLY A 124 7.54 9.03 -12.68
CA GLY A 124 8.07 10.31 -13.10
C GLY A 124 9.11 10.93 -12.14
N GLN A 125 9.51 10.20 -11.08
CA GLN A 125 10.63 10.61 -10.23
C GLN A 125 11.96 10.27 -10.91
N ALA A 126 12.99 11.06 -10.62
CA ALA A 126 14.34 10.82 -11.12
C ALA A 126 14.97 9.60 -10.43
N GLU A 127 15.63 8.75 -11.21
CA GLU A 127 16.43 7.66 -10.68
C GLU A 127 17.72 8.21 -10.07
N VAL A 128 18.17 7.57 -8.98
CA VAL A 128 19.41 7.93 -8.28
C VAL A 128 20.33 6.71 -8.29
N PRO A 129 21.14 6.51 -9.36
CA PRO A 129 21.90 5.27 -9.56
C PRO A 129 22.82 4.90 -8.40
N SER A 130 23.33 5.89 -7.66
CA SER A 130 24.18 5.67 -6.49
C SER A 130 23.47 4.99 -5.31
N LEU A 131 22.13 4.91 -5.34
CA LEU A 131 21.29 4.25 -4.35
C LEU A 131 20.65 2.95 -4.87
N ASP A 132 20.87 2.59 -6.13
CA ASP A 132 20.19 1.49 -6.84
C ASP A 132 20.75 0.09 -6.49
N ASN A 133 21.81 0.03 -5.68
CA ASN A 133 22.48 -1.21 -5.32
C ASN A 133 21.73 -2.03 -4.24
N GLU A 134 20.71 -1.46 -3.60
CA GLU A 134 19.87 -2.12 -2.60
C GLU A 134 18.47 -2.38 -3.19
N VAL A 135 18.29 -3.54 -3.83
CA VAL A 135 17.04 -4.04 -4.49
C VAL A 135 15.87 -4.28 -3.50
N GLU A 136 15.89 -3.63 -2.34
CA GLU A 136 14.93 -3.81 -1.24
C GLU A 136 13.71 -2.87 -1.33
N GLY A 137 13.73 -1.86 -2.21
CA GLY A 137 12.65 -0.87 -2.34
C GLY A 137 11.27 -1.50 -2.61
N PRO A 138 11.11 -2.26 -3.72
CA PRO A 138 9.85 -2.93 -4.03
C PRO A 138 9.43 -3.97 -2.99
N HIS A 139 10.38 -4.69 -2.38
CA HIS A 139 10.09 -5.66 -1.31
C HIS A 139 9.52 -4.97 -0.07
N THR A 140 10.16 -3.89 0.36
CA THR A 140 9.69 -3.06 1.50
C THR A 140 8.32 -2.47 1.20
N ALA A 141 8.09 -2.01 -0.02
CA ALA A 141 6.80 -1.52 -0.46
C ALA A 141 5.70 -2.60 -0.41
N LEU A 142 5.99 -3.84 -0.82
CA LEU A 142 5.05 -4.96 -0.73
C LEU A 142 4.73 -5.30 0.74
N VAL A 143 5.74 -5.28 1.60
CA VAL A 143 5.55 -5.46 3.06
C VAL A 143 4.64 -4.38 3.61
N LEU A 144 4.90 -3.10 3.32
CA LEU A 144 4.07 -1.98 3.78
C LEU A 144 2.63 -2.10 3.28
N ALA A 145 2.41 -2.59 2.05
CA ALA A 145 1.08 -2.88 1.53
C ALA A 145 0.37 -3.96 2.36
N CYS A 146 1.05 -5.07 2.66
CA CYS A 146 0.51 -6.14 3.50
C CYS A 146 0.16 -5.66 4.91
N VAL A 147 1.04 -4.88 5.54
CA VAL A 147 0.83 -4.33 6.89
C VAL A 147 -0.30 -3.31 6.87
N ALA A 148 -0.43 -2.48 5.82
CA ALA A 148 -1.52 -1.51 5.70
C ALA A 148 -2.89 -2.19 5.58
N VAL A 149 -2.99 -3.28 4.79
CA VAL A 149 -4.21 -4.09 4.68
C VAL A 149 -4.53 -4.78 6.01
N CYS A 150 -3.53 -5.39 6.65
CA CYS A 150 -3.68 -5.99 7.98
C CYS A 150 -4.22 -4.96 8.99
N HIS A 151 -3.63 -3.76 9.00
CA HIS A 151 -4.01 -2.67 9.89
C HIS A 151 -5.47 -2.27 9.73
N ILE A 152 -5.92 -1.97 8.50
CA ILE A 152 -7.31 -1.54 8.30
C ILE A 152 -8.30 -2.66 8.65
N LEU A 153 -8.00 -3.92 8.28
CA LEU A 153 -8.86 -5.05 8.65
C LEU A 153 -8.93 -5.24 10.16
N THR A 154 -7.81 -5.07 10.90
CA THR A 154 -7.81 -5.11 12.37
C THR A 154 -8.71 -4.02 12.95
N LEU A 155 -8.59 -2.79 12.44
CA LEU A 155 -9.43 -1.69 12.92
C LEU A 155 -10.92 -1.93 12.66
N VAL A 156 -11.28 -2.50 11.52
CA VAL A 156 -12.68 -2.84 11.19
C VAL A 156 -13.17 -4.00 12.07
N ALA A 157 -12.38 -5.07 12.21
CA ALA A 157 -12.72 -6.24 13.03
C ALA A 157 -12.94 -5.89 14.52
N GLU A 158 -12.26 -4.86 15.00
CA GLU A 158 -12.39 -4.32 16.37
C GLU A 158 -13.45 -3.23 16.49
N ASN A 159 -14.21 -2.96 15.42
CA ASN A 159 -15.22 -1.89 15.33
C ASN A 159 -14.66 -0.50 15.67
N LYS A 160 -13.37 -0.28 15.35
CA LYS A 160 -12.66 1.00 15.53
C LYS A 160 -12.74 1.86 14.28
N VAL A 161 -12.94 1.26 13.12
CA VAL A 161 -13.21 1.97 11.87
C VAL A 161 -14.53 1.46 11.31
N VAL A 162 -15.40 2.39 10.94
CA VAL A 162 -16.71 2.09 10.35
C VAL A 162 -16.76 2.74 8.98
N PHE A 163 -17.22 1.99 7.99
CA PHE A 163 -17.55 2.51 6.68
C PHE A 163 -19.05 2.75 6.61
N GLN A 164 -19.46 3.89 6.06
CA GLN A 164 -20.87 4.25 5.93
C GLN A 164 -21.15 4.76 4.52
N PRO A 165 -22.34 4.52 3.94
CA PRO A 165 -22.73 5.16 2.69
C PRO A 165 -22.64 6.68 2.82
N SER A 166 -21.86 7.30 1.94
CA SER A 166 -21.96 8.75 1.78
C SER A 166 -23.23 9.02 0.98
N GLY A 167 -24.02 10.03 1.34
CA GLY A 167 -25.25 10.38 0.59
C GLY A 167 -25.02 10.80 -0.88
N LEU A 168 -23.80 10.62 -1.40
CA LEU A 168 -23.35 10.91 -2.76
C LEU A 168 -22.92 9.60 -3.45
N GLY A 169 -23.88 8.91 -4.09
CA GLY A 169 -23.62 7.75 -4.95
C GLY A 169 -23.07 6.51 -4.24
N ASN A 170 -22.29 5.70 -4.96
CA ASN A 170 -21.67 4.46 -4.46
C ASN A 170 -20.42 4.72 -3.59
N MET A 171 -20.20 5.96 -3.14
CA MET A 171 -19.05 6.28 -2.32
C MET A 171 -19.37 6.07 -0.85
N TRP A 172 -18.48 5.38 -0.14
CA TRP A 172 -18.56 5.19 1.29
C TRP A 172 -17.56 6.09 2.01
N THR A 173 -17.98 6.70 3.12
CA THR A 173 -17.13 7.47 4.02
C THR A 173 -16.55 6.56 5.10
N THR A 174 -15.26 6.75 5.39
CA THR A 174 -14.59 6.07 6.50
C THR A 174 -14.60 6.97 7.73
N VAL A 175 -15.14 6.46 8.83
CA VAL A 175 -15.11 7.13 10.14
C VAL A 175 -13.99 6.52 10.97
N ILE A 176 -12.92 7.30 11.16
CA ILE A 176 -11.75 6.91 11.97
C ILE A 176 -11.70 7.80 13.22
N PRO A 177 -11.84 7.24 14.43
CA PRO A 177 -11.67 7.97 15.68
C PRO A 177 -10.27 8.59 15.79
N LYS A 178 -10.17 9.74 16.46
CA LYS A 178 -8.88 10.35 16.75
C LYS A 178 -8.16 9.52 17.83
N GLY A 179 -6.87 9.26 17.64
CA GLY A 179 -6.04 8.58 18.64
C GLY A 179 -4.73 8.06 18.06
N ASN A 180 -3.70 7.98 18.89
CA ASN A 180 -2.39 7.45 18.45
C ASN A 180 -2.45 5.94 18.17
N GLN A 181 -3.36 5.21 18.82
CA GLN A 181 -3.52 3.76 18.61
C GLN A 181 -4.05 3.38 17.22
N TYR A 182 -4.52 4.34 16.42
CA TYR A 182 -5.04 4.13 15.06
C TYR A 182 -4.03 4.56 13.98
N LYS A 183 -2.84 5.02 14.39
CA LYS A 183 -1.81 5.50 13.47
C LYS A 183 -1.03 4.34 12.87
N PHE A 184 -0.84 4.39 11.56
CA PHE A 184 0.09 3.53 10.84
C PHE A 184 1.53 4.02 11.08
N ASN A 185 2.19 3.49 12.11
CA ASN A 185 3.55 3.87 12.48
C ASN A 185 4.34 2.69 13.06
N HIS A 186 5.66 2.87 13.15
CA HIS A 186 6.60 1.89 13.67
C HIS A 186 6.24 1.33 15.05
N THR A 187 5.89 2.22 15.99
CA THR A 187 5.66 1.83 17.38
C THR A 187 4.55 0.79 17.52
N VAL A 188 3.56 0.85 16.62
CA VAL A 188 2.43 -0.08 16.62
C VAL A 188 2.65 -1.26 15.65
N TRP A 189 3.22 -1.00 14.46
CA TRP A 189 3.22 -1.97 13.36
C TRP A 189 4.61 -2.47 12.94
N GLY A 190 5.67 -2.02 13.61
CA GLY A 190 7.05 -2.41 13.33
C GLY A 190 7.29 -3.91 13.44
N ALA A 191 6.79 -4.54 14.51
CA ALA A 191 6.91 -5.98 14.70
C ALA A 191 6.25 -6.78 13.57
N THR A 192 5.02 -6.41 13.18
CA THR A 192 4.31 -7.04 12.05
C THR A 192 5.05 -6.86 10.74
N THR A 193 5.65 -5.69 10.53
CA THR A 193 6.46 -5.40 9.34
C THR A 193 7.67 -6.34 9.27
N CYS A 194 8.40 -6.51 10.36
CA CYS A 194 9.51 -7.47 10.42
C CYS A 194 9.05 -8.91 10.14
N CYS A 195 7.90 -9.33 10.67
CA CYS A 195 7.37 -10.67 10.43
C CYS A 195 7.05 -10.97 8.95
N TYR A 196 6.70 -9.95 8.16
CA TYR A 196 6.44 -10.11 6.72
C TYR A 196 7.68 -9.87 5.86
N LEU A 197 8.66 -9.11 6.36
CA LEU A 197 9.85 -8.75 5.60
C LEU A 197 10.70 -9.96 5.22
N ASP A 198 11.03 -10.82 6.19
CA ASP A 198 11.87 -12.01 5.95
C ASP A 198 11.32 -12.93 4.83
N PRO A 199 10.07 -13.42 4.91
CA PRO A 199 9.56 -14.30 3.86
C PRO A 199 9.37 -13.60 2.51
N ILE A 200 9.20 -12.26 2.49
CA ILE A 200 9.12 -11.50 1.23
C ILE A 200 10.51 -11.32 0.62
N LYS A 201 11.57 -11.10 1.42
CA LYS A 201 12.95 -11.04 0.93
C LYS A 201 13.43 -12.37 0.36
N ASP A 202 12.91 -13.48 0.87
CA ASP A 202 13.23 -14.83 0.39
C ASP A 202 12.49 -15.23 -0.90
N LEU A 203 11.66 -14.34 -1.47
CA LEU A 203 10.99 -14.60 -2.75
C LEU A 203 12.01 -14.62 -3.89
N SER A 204 11.87 -15.60 -4.79
CA SER A 204 12.66 -15.61 -6.03
C SER A 204 12.29 -14.42 -6.91
N HIS A 205 13.23 -13.95 -7.73
CA HIS A 205 12.98 -12.86 -8.69
C HIS A 205 11.79 -13.16 -9.61
N GLU A 206 11.61 -14.41 -10.04
CA GLU A 206 10.48 -14.82 -10.88
C GLU A 206 9.15 -14.66 -10.17
N HIS A 207 9.04 -15.12 -8.92
CA HIS A 207 7.84 -14.90 -8.13
C HIS A 207 7.62 -13.42 -7.88
N PHE A 208 8.68 -12.67 -7.61
CA PHE A 208 8.57 -11.24 -7.37
C PHE A 208 8.04 -10.47 -8.59
N ALA A 209 8.56 -10.80 -9.77
CA ALA A 209 8.13 -10.22 -11.04
C ALA A 209 6.64 -10.45 -11.30
N LEU A 210 6.08 -11.60 -10.92
CA LEU A 210 4.64 -11.86 -11.03
C LEU A 210 3.81 -10.87 -10.19
N PHE A 211 4.24 -10.52 -8.97
CA PHE A 211 3.52 -9.51 -8.17
C PHE A 211 3.55 -8.14 -8.86
N VAL A 212 4.72 -7.76 -9.40
CA VAL A 212 4.88 -6.50 -10.11
C VAL A 212 3.96 -6.46 -11.32
N GLU A 213 3.97 -7.49 -12.17
CA GLU A 213 3.13 -7.61 -13.36
C GLU A 213 1.64 -7.51 -13.02
N GLU A 214 1.17 -8.23 -12.00
CA GLU A 214 -0.23 -8.15 -11.59
C GLU A 214 -0.61 -6.79 -11.04
N THR A 215 0.32 -6.16 -10.31
CA THR A 215 0.13 -4.82 -9.75
C THR A 215 -0.02 -3.75 -10.84
N GLN A 216 0.64 -3.93 -12.00
CA GLN A 216 0.54 -2.99 -13.12
C GLN A 216 -0.90 -2.74 -13.57
N LYS A 217 -1.82 -3.70 -13.36
CA LYS A 217 -3.25 -3.57 -13.70
C LYS A 217 -3.96 -2.48 -12.89
N PHE A 218 -3.39 -2.07 -11.75
CA PHE A 218 -3.98 -1.09 -10.83
C PHE A 218 -3.23 0.26 -10.84
N ILE A 219 -2.16 0.39 -11.63
CA ILE A 219 -1.40 1.63 -11.75
C ILE A 219 -2.15 2.59 -12.66
N LYS A 220 -2.19 3.87 -12.27
CA LYS A 220 -2.82 4.91 -13.07
C LYS A 220 -1.97 5.14 -14.32
N LYS A 221 -2.57 5.04 -15.50
CA LYS A 221 -1.88 5.43 -16.73
C LYS A 221 -1.67 6.95 -16.70
N PRO A 222 -0.48 7.46 -17.07
CA PRO A 222 -0.27 8.89 -17.16
C PRO A 222 -1.17 9.43 -18.27
N VAL A 223 -1.92 10.50 -17.96
CA VAL A 223 -2.65 11.27 -18.97
C VAL A 223 -1.61 11.94 -19.84
N SER A 224 -1.20 11.23 -20.89
CA SER A 224 -0.37 11.80 -21.94
C SER A 224 -1.17 12.93 -22.56
N ASN A 225 -0.61 14.13 -22.67
CA ASN A 225 -1.24 15.31 -23.28
C ASN A 225 -1.88 14.94 -24.62
N LEU A 226 -3.17 14.64 -24.59
CA LEU A 226 -4.02 14.47 -25.76
C LEU A 226 -4.27 15.89 -26.26
N ASN A 227 -3.59 16.23 -27.35
CA ASN A 227 -4.06 17.28 -28.23
C ASN A 227 -5.56 17.07 -28.46
N ALA A 228 -6.32 18.12 -28.20
CA ALA A 228 -7.76 18.18 -28.33
C ALA A 228 -8.21 17.64 -29.70
N ARG A 229 -8.81 16.45 -29.69
CA ARG A 229 -9.88 16.09 -30.61
C ARG A 229 -10.69 14.94 -30.02
N ASP A 230 -11.70 15.36 -29.28
CA ASP A 230 -13.06 14.83 -29.31
C ASP A 230 -13.24 13.48 -30.03
N LEU A 231 -13.51 12.44 -29.24
CA LEU A 231 -14.53 11.42 -29.48
C LEU A 231 -14.80 10.72 -28.15
N GLY A 232 -16.07 10.73 -27.75
CA GLY A 232 -16.51 10.42 -26.40
C GLY A 232 -16.48 8.95 -25.99
N ASP A 233 -16.84 8.79 -24.72
CA ASP A 233 -17.42 7.61 -24.08
C ASP A 233 -16.50 6.38 -23.91
N ASP A 234 -16.06 6.14 -22.68
CA ASP A 234 -16.77 5.22 -21.77
C ASP A 234 -15.93 4.99 -20.50
N ASP A 235 -16.35 5.57 -19.37
CA ASP A 235 -15.71 5.43 -18.06
C ASP A 235 -16.25 4.19 -17.31
N SER A 236 -16.33 3.04 -18.00
CA SER A 236 -16.91 1.79 -17.50
C SER A 236 -15.88 0.73 -17.07
N SER A 237 -14.61 1.10 -16.95
CA SER A 237 -13.51 0.14 -16.70
C SER A 237 -13.45 -0.40 -15.26
N TYR A 238 -14.12 0.23 -14.30
CA TYR A 238 -14.07 -0.19 -12.88
C TYR A 238 -15.17 -1.17 -12.49
N ASP A 239 -16.34 -1.10 -13.14
CA ASP A 239 -17.49 -1.96 -12.79
C ASP A 239 -17.26 -3.45 -13.12
N LYS A 240 -16.37 -3.74 -14.08
CA LYS A 240 -16.04 -5.13 -14.46
C LYS A 240 -15.02 -5.80 -13.54
N LEU A 241 -14.32 -5.04 -12.68
CA LEU A 241 -13.32 -5.58 -11.75
C LEU A 241 -13.95 -6.24 -10.51
N PHE A 242 -15.22 -5.97 -10.24
CA PHE A 242 -15.97 -6.51 -9.09
C PHE A 242 -17.14 -7.43 -9.48
N ALA A 243 -17.31 -7.74 -10.77
CA ALA A 243 -18.30 -8.70 -11.22
C ALA A 243 -17.83 -10.13 -10.97
N PHE A 244 -18.27 -10.75 -9.88
CA PHE A 244 -18.09 -12.18 -9.64
C PHE A 244 -19.17 -12.97 -10.40
N HIS A 245 -18.77 -13.82 -11.35
CA HIS A 245 -19.61 -14.84 -11.98
C HIS A 245 -19.66 -16.13 -11.16
#